data_AF-A0A834L865-F1
#
_entry.id   AF-A0A834L865-F1
#
_cell.length_a   1.000
_cell.length_b   1.000
_cell.length_c   1.000
_cell.angle_alpha   90.00
_cell.angle_beta   90.00
_cell.angle_gamma   90.00
#
_symmetry.space_group_name_H-M   'P 1'
#
loop_
_entity.id
_entity.type
_entity.pdbx_description
1 polymer ?
#
loop_
_entity_poly.entity_id
_entity_poly.type
_entity_poly.pdbx_seq_one_letter_code
_entity_poly.pdbx_strand_id
1 'polypeptide(L)'
;MKVLGKTMFSLLSIVILTLTYSIFIETVDLRSHFFPLLNDTAEPCCTDSPLKVYMYDLPRRFNVGMLSLQRSNETPVTWRDLPMWPRDSGLGRQHSVEYWMMASLLSEREDPTREAIRVLDPNLADAFFVPFFSSLSFNMHGRMMTNPATEIDRQLQVRVHFA
;
A
#
# COMPACT_ATOMS: atom_id res chain seq x y z
N MET A 1 -10.31 -9.25 53.11
CA MET A 1 -9.94 -10.51 52.42
C MET A 1 -10.63 -10.73 51.06
N LYS A 2 -11.93 -10.39 50.88
CA LYS A 2 -12.65 -10.63 49.60
C LYS A 2 -12.11 -9.86 48.38
N VAL A 3 -11.53 -8.67 48.57
CA VAL A 3 -10.99 -7.84 47.48
C VAL A 3 -9.63 -8.34 46.98
N LEU A 4 -8.80 -8.86 47.89
CA LEU A 4 -7.47 -9.40 47.57
C LEU A 4 -7.56 -10.69 46.71
N GLY A 5 -8.57 -11.52 46.95
CA GLY A 5 -8.83 -12.71 46.11
C GLY A 5 -9.26 -12.35 44.68
N LYS A 6 -10.06 -11.28 44.52
CA LYS A 6 -10.48 -10.78 43.20
C LYS A 6 -9.33 -10.18 42.39
N THR A 7 -8.45 -9.42 43.04
CA THR A 7 -7.27 -8.84 42.37
C THR A 7 -6.28 -9.92 41.96
N MET A 8 -6.08 -10.94 42.80
CA MET A 8 -5.22 -12.09 42.46
C MET A 8 -5.76 -12.90 41.28
N PHE A 9 -7.07 -13.16 41.23
CA PHE A 9 -7.69 -13.88 40.10
C PHE A 9 -7.60 -13.07 38.80
N SER A 10 -7.79 -11.74 38.87
CA SER A 10 -7.64 -10.85 37.72
C SER A 10 -6.21 -10.86 37.17
N LEU A 11 -5.21 -10.74 38.05
CA LEU A 11 -3.80 -10.79 37.65
C LEU A 11 -3.42 -12.14 37.04
N LEU A 12 -3.91 -13.24 37.62
CA LEU A 12 -3.68 -14.58 37.09
C LEU A 12 -4.29 -14.75 35.68
N SER A 13 -5.50 -14.23 35.46
CA SER A 13 -6.16 -14.23 34.15
C SER A 13 -5.35 -13.46 33.10
N ILE A 14 -4.85 -12.27 33.45
CA ILE A 14 -4.00 -11.46 32.57
C ILE A 14 -2.71 -12.21 32.23
N VAL A 15 -2.05 -12.83 33.22
CA VAL A 15 -0.84 -13.62 33.00
C VAL A 15 -1.10 -14.79 32.05
N ILE A 16 -2.20 -15.54 32.26
CA ILE A 16 -2.59 -16.65 31.38
C ILE A 16 -2.85 -16.15 29.95
N LEU A 17 -3.57 -15.03 29.79
CA LEU A 17 -3.83 -14.40 28.48
C LEU A 17 -2.54 -13.98 27.79
N THR A 18 -1.58 -13.40 28.52
CA THR A 18 -0.28 -13.01 27.94
C THR A 18 0.55 -14.22 27.53
N LEU A 19 0.60 -15.27 28.34
CA LEU A 19 1.30 -16.52 28.02
C LEU A 19 0.70 -17.22 26.80
N THR A 20 -0.63 -17.32 26.73
CA THR A 20 -1.31 -17.90 25.56
C THR A 20 -1.09 -17.06 24.30
N TYR A 21 -1.12 -15.72 24.41
CA TYR A 21 -0.84 -14.84 23.28
C TYR A 21 0.61 -14.95 22.78
N SER A 22 1.59 -15.05 23.68
CA SER A 22 2.99 -15.22 23.31
C SER A 22 3.23 -16.55 22.58
N ILE A 23 2.65 -17.65 23.06
CA ILE A 23 2.72 -18.96 22.40
C ILE A 23 2.02 -18.92 21.03
N PHE A 24 0.87 -18.24 20.93
CA PHE A 24 0.17 -18.07 19.67
C PHE A 24 0.99 -17.25 18.66
N ILE A 25 1.60 -16.13 19.06
CA ILE A 25 2.46 -15.34 18.16
C ILE A 25 3.70 -16.10 17.71
N GLU A 26 4.31 -16.90 18.61
CA GLU A 26 5.51 -17.69 18.28
C GLU A 26 5.18 -18.87 17.34
N THR A 27 3.96 -19.41 17.39
CA THR A 27 3.53 -20.54 16.55
C THR A 27 2.89 -20.14 15.23
N VAL A 28 2.33 -18.92 15.13
CA VAL A 28 1.75 -18.45 13.89
C VAL A 28 2.87 -17.91 13.00
N ASP A 29 3.46 -18.80 12.21
CA ASP A 29 4.23 -18.41 11.03
C ASP A 29 3.26 -17.85 9.99
N LEU A 30 2.88 -16.57 10.16
CA LEU A 30 1.99 -15.85 9.24
C LEU A 30 2.49 -15.94 7.79
N ARG A 31 3.80 -16.10 7.58
CA ARG A 31 4.41 -16.25 6.26
C ARG A 31 3.90 -17.50 5.54
N SER A 32 3.78 -18.63 6.25
CA SER A 32 3.29 -19.89 5.67
C SER A 32 1.81 -19.82 5.24
N HIS A 33 0.99 -19.03 5.93
CA HIS A 33 -0.45 -18.93 5.67
C HIS A 33 -0.80 -18.00 4.51
N PHE A 34 0.00 -16.96 4.27
CA PHE A 34 -0.21 -16.05 3.13
C PHE A 34 0.38 -16.58 1.81
N PHE A 35 1.32 -17.54 1.86
CA PHE A 35 2.01 -18.07 0.68
C PHE A 35 1.90 -19.60 0.52
N PRO A 36 0.69 -20.21 0.47
CA PRO A 36 0.56 -21.65 0.26
C PRO A 36 0.92 -22.10 -1.18
N LEU A 37 1.17 -21.18 -2.12
CA LEU A 37 1.38 -21.49 -3.54
C LEU A 37 2.83 -21.31 -4.04
N LEU A 38 3.78 -20.95 -3.18
CA LEU A 38 5.19 -20.97 -3.55
C LEU A 38 5.71 -22.38 -3.30
N ASN A 39 5.47 -23.25 -4.29
CA ASN A 39 6.09 -24.56 -4.34
C ASN A 39 7.61 -24.37 -4.29
N ASP A 40 8.27 -25.07 -3.38
CA ASP A 40 9.64 -24.89 -2.89
C ASP A 40 10.73 -25.31 -3.91
N THR A 41 10.50 -25.00 -5.18
CA THR A 41 11.47 -25.09 -6.29
C THR A 41 11.73 -23.71 -6.91
N ALA A 42 11.35 -22.64 -6.21
CA ALA A 42 11.83 -21.32 -6.55
C ALA A 42 13.32 -21.28 -6.21
N GLU A 43 14.15 -21.40 -7.26
CA GLU A 43 15.49 -20.82 -7.31
C GLU A 43 15.50 -19.51 -6.48
N PRO A 44 16.52 -19.27 -5.65
CA PRO A 44 16.58 -18.05 -4.86
C PRO A 44 16.26 -16.87 -5.78
N CYS A 45 15.21 -16.11 -5.45
CA CYS A 45 14.81 -14.88 -6.15
C CYS A 45 15.89 -13.80 -5.99
N CYS A 46 17.12 -14.11 -6.36
CA CYS A 46 18.21 -13.19 -6.52
C CYS A 46 18.43 -13.13 -8.02
N THR A 47 17.53 -12.45 -8.73
CA THR A 47 17.96 -11.83 -9.96
C THR A 47 18.98 -10.79 -9.53
N ASP A 48 20.25 -10.95 -9.92
CA ASP A 48 21.31 -9.94 -9.72
C ASP A 48 20.95 -8.58 -10.36
N SER A 49 19.81 -8.51 -11.06
CA SER A 49 19.23 -7.32 -11.67
C SER A 49 17.92 -6.90 -10.98
N PRO A 50 17.66 -5.59 -10.87
CA PRO A 50 16.37 -5.06 -10.40
C PRO A 50 15.21 -5.45 -11.31
N LEU A 51 14.01 -5.57 -10.73
CA LEU A 51 12.76 -5.76 -11.46
C LEU A 51 12.49 -4.55 -12.38
N LYS A 52 12.35 -4.77 -13.69
CA LYS A 52 11.99 -3.70 -14.64
C LYS A 52 10.48 -3.50 -14.65
N VAL A 53 10.04 -2.32 -14.23
CA VAL A 53 8.61 -2.00 -14.10
C VAL A 53 8.23 -0.90 -15.08
N TYR A 54 7.27 -1.16 -15.96
CA TYR A 54 6.61 -0.11 -16.72
C TYR A 54 5.51 0.51 -15.88
N MET A 55 5.61 1.81 -15.60
CA MET A 55 4.60 2.55 -14.86
C MET A 55 3.80 3.45 -15.80
N TYR A 56 2.48 3.26 -15.80
CA TYR A 56 1.55 4.07 -16.60
C TYR A 56 1.54 5.54 -16.15
N ASP A 57 1.51 6.45 -17.12
CA ASP A 57 1.43 7.89 -16.89
C ASP A 57 -0.02 8.34 -16.68
N LEU A 58 -0.57 8.00 -15.51
CA LEU A 58 -1.92 8.42 -15.13
C LEU A 58 -1.96 9.89 -14.68
N PRO A 59 -3.02 10.64 -15.04
CA PRO A 59 -3.30 11.96 -14.48
C PRO A 59 -3.34 11.97 -12.95
N ARG A 60 -2.83 13.05 -12.34
CA ARG A 60 -2.76 13.20 -10.87
C ARG A 60 -4.06 12.95 -10.13
N ARG A 61 -5.23 13.25 -10.72
CA ARG A 61 -6.54 12.95 -10.10
C ARG A 61 -6.72 11.49 -9.68
N PHE A 62 -5.99 10.57 -10.29
CA PHE A 62 -6.06 9.13 -10.01
C PHE A 62 -5.08 8.66 -8.94
N ASN A 63 -4.18 9.53 -8.45
CA ASN A 63 -3.19 9.22 -7.42
C ASN A 63 -3.02 10.36 -6.41
N VAL A 64 -1.91 11.11 -6.50
CA VAL A 64 -1.51 12.12 -5.51
C VAL A 64 -2.38 13.37 -5.53
N GLY A 65 -3.18 13.57 -6.57
CA GLY A 65 -4.25 14.57 -6.60
C GLY A 65 -5.34 14.29 -5.57
N MET A 66 -5.46 13.06 -5.05
CA MET A 66 -6.31 12.77 -3.90
C MET A 66 -5.65 13.15 -2.56
N LEU A 67 -4.33 13.32 -2.51
CA LEU A 67 -3.62 13.75 -1.29
C LEU A 67 -3.61 15.28 -1.14
N SER A 68 -3.75 16.02 -2.23
CA SER A 68 -3.65 17.47 -2.25
C SER A 68 -4.70 18.09 -3.17
N LEU A 69 -5.40 19.13 -2.70
CA LEU A 69 -6.32 19.96 -3.51
C LEU A 69 -5.55 20.85 -4.50
N GLN A 70 -4.64 20.28 -5.29
CA GLN A 70 -3.92 21.01 -6.33
C GLN A 70 -4.79 21.19 -7.58
N ARG A 71 -4.61 22.34 -8.23
CA ARG A 71 -5.48 22.83 -9.33
C ARG A 71 -5.18 22.17 -10.68
N SER A 72 -4.03 21.51 -10.82
CA SER A 72 -3.58 20.84 -12.05
C SER A 72 -3.55 19.33 -11.85
N ASN A 73 -4.63 18.67 -12.25
CA ASN A 73 -4.81 17.22 -12.05
C ASN A 73 -4.76 16.39 -13.35
N GLU A 74 -4.51 17.05 -14.48
CA GLU A 74 -4.51 16.42 -15.81
C GLU A 74 -3.13 15.86 -16.18
N THR A 75 -2.04 16.43 -15.66
CA THR A 75 -0.69 15.97 -15.97
C THR A 75 -0.26 14.84 -15.03
N PRO A 76 0.55 13.88 -15.51
CA PRO A 76 1.18 12.88 -14.67
C PRO A 76 2.10 13.50 -13.61
N VAL A 77 2.36 12.76 -12.54
CA VAL A 77 3.27 13.18 -11.47
C VAL A 77 4.71 12.80 -11.82
N THR A 78 5.64 13.72 -11.56
CA THR A 78 7.09 13.49 -11.69
C THR A 78 7.72 13.49 -10.31
N TRP A 79 8.97 13.02 -10.21
CA TRP A 79 9.74 13.06 -8.97
C TRP A 79 9.82 14.46 -8.34
N ARG A 80 9.99 15.50 -9.17
CA ARG A 80 10.13 16.90 -8.73
C ARG A 80 8.86 17.46 -8.10
N ASP A 81 7.71 16.96 -8.53
CA ASP A 81 6.41 17.47 -8.13
C ASP A 81 5.64 16.50 -7.24
N LEU A 82 6.30 15.43 -6.77
CA LEU A 82 5.70 14.43 -5.90
C LEU A 82 5.42 15.07 -4.53
N PRO A 83 4.15 15.21 -4.10
CA PRO A 83 3.85 15.80 -2.82
C PRO A 83 4.26 14.86 -1.69
N MET A 84 4.73 15.42 -0.58
CA MET A 84 5.07 14.61 0.59
C MET A 84 3.84 13.88 1.12
N TRP A 85 4.05 12.62 1.53
CA TRP A 85 3.04 11.86 2.23
C TRP A 85 2.58 12.60 3.51
N PRO A 86 1.27 12.83 3.73
CA PRO A 86 0.78 13.57 4.89
C PRO A 86 1.16 12.86 6.20
N ARG A 87 1.78 13.58 7.14
CA ARG A 87 2.16 13.02 8.45
C ARG A 87 0.95 12.71 9.34
N ASP A 88 -0.13 13.50 9.23
CA ASP A 88 -1.28 13.42 10.13
C ASP A 88 -2.46 12.59 9.58
N SER A 89 -2.26 11.89 8.45
CA SER A 89 -3.31 11.07 7.85
C SER A 89 -3.47 9.73 8.57
N GLY A 90 -4.27 9.66 9.63
CA GLY A 90 -4.52 8.41 10.40
C GLY A 90 -4.77 7.17 9.52
N LEU A 91 -6.00 7.01 9.00
CA LEU A 91 -6.35 5.94 8.04
C LEU A 91 -5.56 6.03 6.72
N GLY A 92 -5.04 7.20 6.37
CA GLY A 92 -4.20 7.36 5.18
C GLY A 92 -2.93 6.51 5.26
N ARG A 93 -2.25 6.44 6.42
CA ARG A 93 -0.97 5.72 6.56
C ARG A 93 -1.04 4.25 6.11
N GLN A 94 -2.18 3.60 6.29
CA GLN A 94 -2.41 2.20 5.90
C GLN A 94 -2.55 2.00 4.38
N HIS A 95 -2.67 3.08 3.60
CA HIS A 95 -2.84 3.09 2.15
C HIS A 95 -1.71 3.85 1.45
N SER A 96 -0.51 3.81 2.05
CA SER A 96 0.68 4.50 1.53
C SER A 96 1.51 3.62 0.58
N VAL A 97 1.20 2.33 0.46
CA VAL A 97 1.98 1.37 -0.34
C VAL A 97 2.04 1.81 -1.80
N GLU A 98 0.89 2.16 -2.38
CA GLU A 98 0.79 2.61 -3.77
C GLU A 98 1.60 3.90 -3.99
N TYR A 99 1.61 4.81 -3.01
CA TYR A 99 2.41 6.03 -3.05
C TYR A 99 3.91 5.73 -2.98
N TRP A 100 4.36 4.90 -2.05
CA TRP A 100 5.78 4.61 -1.89
C TRP A 100 6.34 3.81 -3.06
N MET A 101 5.55 2.91 -3.64
CA MET A 101 5.89 2.19 -4.87
C MET A 101 6.03 3.15 -6.06
N MET A 102 5.09 4.09 -6.22
CA MET A 102 5.19 5.12 -7.26
C MET A 102 6.41 6.04 -7.03
N ALA A 103 6.66 6.43 -5.77
CA ALA A 103 7.79 7.28 -5.40
C ALA A 103 9.14 6.64 -5.68
N SER A 104 9.29 5.34 -5.37
CA SER A 104 10.54 4.61 -5.62
C SER A 104 10.84 4.49 -7.12
N LEU A 105 9.81 4.23 -7.94
CA LEU A 105 9.92 4.14 -9.40
C LEU A 105 10.16 5.49 -10.07
N LEU A 106 9.64 6.59 -9.51
CA LEU A 106 9.88 7.94 -10.00
C LEU A 106 11.26 8.48 -9.61
N SER A 107 11.84 7.97 -8.53
CA SER A 107 13.05 8.54 -7.96
C SER A 107 14.24 8.44 -8.93
N GLU A 108 14.82 9.59 -9.27
CA GLU A 108 15.96 9.73 -10.19
C GLU A 108 17.30 9.27 -9.59
N ARG A 109 17.32 8.81 -8.33
CA ARG A 109 18.55 8.41 -7.65
C ARG A 109 19.08 7.09 -8.23
N GLU A 110 20.25 7.12 -8.84
CA GLU A 110 20.99 5.89 -9.11
C GLU A 110 21.39 5.23 -7.80
N ASP A 111 20.77 4.10 -7.50
CA ASP A 111 21.10 3.27 -6.37
C ASP A 111 21.26 1.83 -6.89
N PRO A 112 22.49 1.27 -6.82
CA PRO A 112 22.79 -0.06 -7.34
C PRO A 112 22.10 -1.18 -6.54
N THR A 113 21.52 -0.86 -5.38
CA THR A 113 20.81 -1.82 -4.52
C THR A 113 19.29 -1.79 -4.70
N ARG A 114 18.80 -1.09 -5.73
CA ARG A 114 17.36 -1.04 -6.02
C ARG A 114 16.80 -2.42 -6.33
N GLU A 115 15.67 -2.72 -5.71
CA GLU A 115 14.90 -3.93 -5.99
C GLU A 115 14.11 -3.80 -7.30
N ALA A 116 13.73 -2.57 -7.69
CA ALA A 116 12.96 -2.28 -8.90
C ALA A 116 13.40 -0.98 -9.56
N ILE A 117 13.32 -0.94 -10.89
CA ILE A 117 13.60 0.23 -11.72
C ILE A 117 12.45 0.51 -12.68
N ARG A 118 12.16 1.79 -12.94
CA ARG A 118 11.17 2.18 -13.94
C ARG A 118 11.77 2.08 -15.34
N VAL A 119 11.07 1.42 -16.24
CA VAL A 119 11.36 1.43 -17.69
C VAL A 119 10.31 2.24 -18.44
N LEU A 120 10.73 2.91 -19.52
CA LEU A 120 9.85 3.72 -20.37
C LEU A 120 9.28 2.94 -21.55
N ASP A 121 9.94 1.86 -21.97
CA ASP A 121 9.45 0.97 -23.02
C ASP A 121 8.72 -0.22 -22.37
N PRO A 122 7.41 -0.40 -22.63
CA PRO A 122 6.65 -1.53 -22.07
C PRO A 122 7.17 -2.89 -22.54
N ASN A 123 7.87 -2.98 -23.67
CA ASN A 123 8.44 -4.24 -24.16
C ASN A 123 9.66 -4.71 -23.34
N LEU A 124 10.27 -3.81 -22.57
CA LEU A 124 11.42 -4.11 -21.70
C LEU A 124 11.01 -4.44 -20.26
N ALA A 125 9.71 -4.36 -19.96
CA ALA A 125 9.17 -4.50 -18.62
C ALA A 125 8.92 -5.96 -18.25
N ASP A 126 9.30 -6.31 -17.03
CA ASP A 126 9.00 -7.59 -16.40
C ASP A 126 7.63 -7.51 -15.68
N ALA A 127 7.20 -6.30 -15.29
CA ALA A 127 5.91 -6.04 -14.66
C ALA A 127 5.31 -4.68 -15.06
N PHE A 128 3.99 -4.58 -14.96
CA PHE A 128 3.24 -3.35 -15.21
C PHE A 128 2.67 -2.81 -13.90
N PHE A 129 2.88 -1.53 -13.65
CA PHE A 129 2.32 -0.82 -12.50
C PHE A 129 1.37 0.28 -12.97
N VAL A 130 0.12 0.19 -12.52
CA VAL A 130 -0.91 1.20 -12.75
C VAL A 130 -1.05 2.00 -11.44
N PRO A 131 -0.52 3.23 -11.35
CA PRO A 131 -0.49 4.00 -10.11
C PRO A 131 -1.85 4.65 -9.83
N PHE A 132 -2.90 3.84 -9.65
CA PHE A 132 -4.23 4.27 -9.21
C PHE A 132 -4.37 3.98 -7.70
N PHE A 133 -4.54 5.02 -6.88
CA PHE A 133 -4.62 4.84 -5.42
C PHE A 133 -6.04 4.45 -5.00
N SER A 134 -6.45 3.23 -5.35
CA SER A 134 -7.80 2.69 -5.17
C SER A 134 -8.29 2.79 -3.72
N SER A 135 -7.43 2.45 -2.76
CA SER A 135 -7.75 2.50 -1.33
C SER A 135 -8.00 3.93 -0.83
N LEU A 136 -7.25 4.92 -1.35
CA LEU A 136 -7.50 6.33 -1.06
C LEU A 136 -8.76 6.83 -1.76
N SER A 137 -9.00 6.42 -3.00
CA SER A 137 -10.20 6.76 -3.76
C SER A 137 -11.46 6.31 -3.02
N PHE A 138 -11.47 5.05 -2.57
CA PHE A 138 -12.56 4.47 -1.80
C PHE A 138 -12.78 5.18 -0.45
N ASN A 139 -11.72 5.48 0.29
CA ASN A 139 -11.88 6.16 1.59
C ASN A 139 -12.35 7.61 1.46
N MET A 140 -11.87 8.33 0.44
CA MET A 140 -12.22 9.72 0.21
C MET A 140 -13.67 9.87 -0.30
N HIS A 141 -14.10 8.98 -1.19
CA HIS A 141 -15.36 9.15 -1.91
C HIS A 141 -16.43 8.10 -1.57
N GLY A 142 -16.08 6.99 -0.91
CA GLY A 142 -16.96 5.85 -0.67
C GLY A 142 -17.81 5.90 0.60
N ARG A 143 -17.63 6.88 1.50
CA ARG A 143 -18.27 6.85 2.83
C ARG A 143 -19.78 7.09 2.88
N MET A 144 -20.44 7.49 1.79
CA MET A 144 -21.90 7.36 1.64
C MET A 144 -22.26 7.23 0.16
N MET A 145 -22.54 6.00 -0.29
CA MET A 145 -22.97 5.65 -1.66
C MET A 145 -24.35 6.21 -2.08
N THR A 146 -24.73 7.37 -1.56
CA THR A 146 -25.96 8.12 -1.84
C THR A 146 -25.71 9.61 -2.11
N ASN A 147 -24.45 10.07 -2.02
CA ASN A 147 -24.08 11.48 -2.23
C ASN A 147 -23.50 11.70 -3.64
N PRO A 148 -23.79 12.84 -4.33
CA PRO A 148 -23.16 13.20 -5.61
C PRO A 148 -21.62 13.14 -5.62
N ALA A 149 -20.94 13.24 -4.46
CA ALA A 149 -19.49 13.07 -4.36
C ALA A 149 -19.00 11.63 -4.66
N THR A 150 -19.84 10.61 -4.50
CA THR A 150 -19.47 9.20 -4.77
C THR A 150 -19.60 8.82 -6.24
N GLU A 151 -20.39 9.58 -7.02
CA GLU A 151 -20.38 9.44 -8.48
C GLU A 151 -18.97 9.73 -9.04
N ILE A 152 -18.21 10.63 -8.40
CA ILE A 152 -16.82 10.92 -8.82
C ILE A 152 -15.93 9.68 -8.71
N ASP A 153 -16.03 8.88 -7.63
CA ASP A 153 -15.26 7.64 -7.48
C ASP A 153 -15.59 6.64 -8.59
N ARG A 154 -16.90 6.43 -8.82
CA ARG A 154 -17.39 5.53 -9.88
C ARG A 154 -16.90 6.00 -11.25
N GLN A 155 -16.95 7.30 -11.51
CA GLN A 155 -16.46 7.89 -12.75
C GLN A 155 -14.93 7.77 -12.88
N LEU A 156 -14.18 7.90 -11.78
CA LEU A 156 -12.73 7.70 -11.81
C LEU A 156 -12.40 6.24 -12.12
N GLN A 157 -13.06 5.28 -11.47
CA GLN A 157 -12.89 3.84 -11.73
C GLN A 157 -13.24 3.47 -13.18
N VAL A 158 -14.35 4.00 -13.71
CA VAL A 158 -14.74 3.78 -15.10
C VAL A 158 -13.73 4.42 -16.06
N ARG A 159 -13.25 5.63 -15.79
CA ARG A 159 -12.31 6.31 -16.68
C ARG A 159 -10.94 5.64 -16.73
N VAL A 160 -10.45 5.08 -15.63
CA VAL A 160 -9.20 4.30 -15.63
C VAL A 160 -9.31 3.09 -16.55
N HIS A 161 -10.49 2.49 -16.69
CA HIS A 161 -10.70 1.37 -17.61
C HIS A 161 -10.59 1.76 -19.10
N PHE A 162 -10.77 3.04 -19.42
CA PHE A 162 -10.76 3.56 -20.80
C PHE A 162 -9.58 4.50 -21.10
N ALA A 163 -8.63 4.63 -20.17
CA ALA A 163 -7.43 5.47 -20.30
C ALA A 163 -6.21 4.60 -20.64
#